data_AF-A0A1B6JEI2-F1
#
_entry.id   AF-A0A1B6JEI2-F1
#
_cell.length_a   1.000
_cell.length_b   1.000
_cell.length_c   1.000
_cell.angle_alpha   90.00
_cell.angle_beta   90.00
_cell.angle_gamma   90.00
#
_symmetry.space_group_name_H-M   'P 1'
#
loop_
_entity.id
_entity.type
_entity.pdbx_description
1 polymer ?
#
loop_
_entity_poly.entity_id
_entity_poly.type
_entity_poly.pdbx_seq_one_letter_code
_entity_poly.pdbx_strand_id
1 'polypeptide(L)'
;MINELIASKNCRVCGLAIVIAVSTSVSVYLLTNQLFDKSDSHVITTDLFAGANVIGSRASNSLQFVTIFTQHGNSAPYVTYDNYLYNVNDTRVWPNGPNQLTQSVFPARSQACPRFQKAQKKSLENFQEQNGSKMTAVLRLVQNLSGIDVFNHQLASGSPPLLDSMWMLWESIKHADNEGLVLPEWTKSLYPEPTRNLVAKMTRACSGESITAIRLFQ
;
A
#
# COMPACT_ATOMS: atom_id res chain seq x y z
N MET A 1 17.73 39.70 -22.20
CA MET A 1 18.85 39.00 -22.88
C MET A 1 18.28 38.03 -23.89
N ILE A 2 17.75 38.60 -24.96
CA ILE A 2 17.44 37.94 -26.24
C ILE A 2 18.41 38.61 -27.20
N ASN A 3 19.03 37.83 -28.09
CA ASN A 3 20.08 38.20 -29.05
C ASN A 3 21.50 37.97 -28.50
N GLU A 4 22.00 36.76 -28.69
CA GLU A 4 23.33 36.48 -29.27
C GLU A 4 23.50 34.95 -29.30
N LEU A 5 23.07 34.31 -30.39
CA LEU A 5 23.54 32.97 -30.82
C LEU A 5 22.99 32.66 -32.22
N ILE A 6 23.17 33.58 -33.16
CA ILE A 6 23.09 33.24 -34.59
C ILE A 6 24.32 33.84 -35.27
N ALA A 7 25.44 33.15 -35.12
CA ALA A 7 26.59 33.30 -36.01
C ALA A 7 27.49 32.06 -35.91
N SER A 8 27.24 31.05 -36.74
CA SER A 8 28.31 30.27 -37.37
C SER A 8 27.71 29.30 -38.38
N LYS A 9 28.00 29.55 -39.67
CA LYS A 9 27.74 28.64 -40.78
C LYS A 9 28.64 27.41 -40.67
N ASN A 10 28.09 26.27 -41.07
CA ASN A 10 28.78 25.02 -41.43
C ASN A 10 29.33 24.16 -40.28
N CYS A 11 28.45 23.43 -39.59
CA CYS A 11 28.86 22.22 -38.87
C CYS A 11 28.22 20.98 -39.48
N ARG A 12 28.79 20.51 -40.60
CA ARG A 12 28.45 19.20 -41.20
C ARG A 12 28.63 18.03 -40.21
N VAL A 13 29.47 18.23 -39.19
CA VAL A 13 29.74 17.26 -38.11
C VAL A 13 28.56 17.15 -37.13
N CYS A 14 27.82 18.25 -36.88
CA CYS A 14 26.61 18.20 -36.04
C CYS A 14 25.47 17.41 -36.69
N GLY A 15 25.30 17.53 -38.02
CA GLY A 15 24.29 16.75 -38.73
C GLY A 15 24.55 15.25 -38.69
N LEU A 16 25.81 14.82 -38.85
CA LEU A 16 26.18 13.41 -38.80
C LEU A 16 26.03 12.82 -37.37
N ALA A 17 26.40 13.59 -36.34
CA ALA A 17 26.26 13.17 -34.95
C ALA A 17 24.79 12.94 -34.54
N ILE A 18 23.87 13.79 -35.00
CA ILE A 18 22.43 13.64 -34.73
C ILE A 18 21.87 12.41 -35.46
N VAL A 19 22.27 12.16 -36.71
CA VAL A 19 21.80 10.99 -37.48
C VAL A 19 22.30 9.68 -36.86
N ILE A 20 23.55 9.64 -36.39
CA ILE A 20 24.12 8.46 -35.70
C ILE A 20 23.41 8.23 -34.35
N ALA A 21 23.12 9.28 -33.58
CA ALA A 21 22.43 9.14 -32.30
C ALA A 21 20.98 8.65 -32.46
N VAL A 22 20.29 9.08 -33.53
CA VAL A 22 18.92 8.61 -33.81
C VAL A 22 18.93 7.17 -34.32
N SER A 23 19.90 6.79 -35.16
CA SER A 23 19.96 5.41 -35.70
C SER A 23 20.31 4.36 -34.63
N THR A 24 21.20 4.68 -33.69
CA THR A 24 21.52 3.79 -32.57
C THR A 24 20.35 3.66 -31.60
N SER A 25 19.61 4.74 -31.35
CA SER A 25 18.42 4.71 -30.47
C SER A 25 17.29 3.86 -31.05
N VAL A 26 17.02 3.95 -32.35
CA VAL A 26 16.02 3.11 -33.04
C VAL A 26 16.47 1.65 -33.07
N SER A 27 17.76 1.39 -33.29
CA SER A 27 18.30 0.03 -33.30
C SER A 27 18.20 -0.63 -31.93
N VAL A 28 18.51 0.09 -30.84
CA VAL A 28 18.36 -0.41 -29.47
C VAL A 28 16.88 -0.69 -29.14
N TYR A 29 15.97 0.20 -29.53
CA TYR A 29 14.52 0.01 -29.31
C TYR A 29 13.97 -1.23 -30.05
N LEU A 30 14.39 -1.44 -31.30
CA LEU A 30 14.02 -2.63 -32.06
C LEU A 30 14.64 -3.91 -31.48
N LEU A 31 15.90 -3.86 -31.04
CA LEU A 31 16.57 -4.99 -30.40
C LEU A 31 15.93 -5.35 -29.06
N THR A 32 15.54 -4.38 -28.23
CA THR A 32 14.83 -4.66 -26.97
C THR A 32 13.47 -5.29 -27.24
N ASN A 33 12.71 -4.80 -28.22
CA ASN A 33 11.39 -5.35 -28.52
C ASN A 33 11.47 -6.76 -29.14
N GLN A 34 12.50 -7.06 -29.94
CA GLN A 34 12.71 -8.40 -30.51
C GLN A 34 13.28 -9.40 -29.49
N LEU A 35 14.06 -8.93 -28.50
CA LEU A 35 14.59 -9.78 -27.42
C LEU A 35 13.54 -10.07 -26.33
N PHE A 36 12.62 -9.15 -26.07
CA PHE A 36 11.52 -9.39 -25.11
C PHE A 36 10.43 -10.34 -25.66
N ASP A 37 10.30 -10.49 -26.98
CA ASP A 37 9.33 -11.42 -27.60
C ASP A 37 9.82 -12.88 -27.63
N LYS A 38 11.10 -13.12 -27.29
CA LYS A 38 11.74 -14.44 -27.43
C LYS A 38 12.37 -14.96 -26.13
N SER A 39 11.64 -14.81 -25.02
CA SER A 39 11.92 -15.52 -23.77
C SER A 39 10.91 -16.64 -23.55
N ASP A 40 11.24 -17.81 -24.12
CA ASP A 40 10.85 -19.17 -23.71
C ASP A 40 9.45 -19.40 -23.12
N SER A 41 8.48 -19.61 -24.02
CA SER A 41 7.30 -20.42 -23.73
C SER A 41 7.69 -21.91 -23.70
N HIS A 42 8.35 -22.35 -22.63
CA HIS A 42 8.54 -23.79 -22.38
C HIS A 42 7.26 -24.36 -21.77
N VAL A 43 6.43 -24.91 -22.64
CA VAL A 43 5.42 -25.96 -22.46
C VAL A 43 5.30 -26.52 -21.02
N ILE A 44 4.41 -25.94 -20.21
CA ILE A 44 3.69 -26.63 -19.12
C ILE A 44 2.26 -26.08 -19.09
N THR A 45 1.46 -26.45 -20.09
CA THR A 45 0.05 -26.09 -20.15
C THR A 45 -0.72 -27.24 -20.78
N THR A 46 -1.14 -28.20 -19.98
CA THR A 46 -2.31 -29.03 -20.31
C THR A 46 -3.00 -29.61 -19.08
N ASP A 47 -2.30 -29.90 -17.97
CA ASP A 47 -2.95 -30.60 -16.84
C ASP A 47 -3.46 -29.73 -15.67
N LEU A 48 -3.01 -28.47 -15.54
CA LEU A 48 -3.44 -27.60 -14.42
C LEU A 48 -4.73 -26.81 -14.67
N PHE A 49 -5.23 -26.76 -15.91
CA PHE A 49 -6.43 -25.99 -16.28
C PHE A 49 -7.70 -26.83 -16.44
N ALA A 50 -7.60 -28.16 -16.37
CA ALA A 50 -8.76 -29.04 -16.52
C ALA A 50 -9.80 -28.90 -15.38
N GLY A 51 -9.38 -28.43 -14.19
CA GLY A 51 -10.26 -28.19 -13.05
C GLY A 51 -11.03 -26.86 -13.08
N ALA A 52 -10.69 -25.93 -13.97
CA ALA A 52 -11.26 -24.58 -13.97
C ALA A 52 -12.64 -24.47 -14.66
N ASN A 53 -13.06 -25.50 -15.41
CA ASN A 53 -14.32 -25.50 -16.17
C ASN A 53 -15.45 -26.31 -15.52
N VAL A 54 -15.29 -26.76 -14.27
CA VAL A 54 -16.37 -27.46 -13.58
C VAL A 54 -17.36 -26.44 -13.04
N ILE A 55 -18.55 -26.40 -13.65
CA ILE A 55 -19.72 -25.71 -13.11
C ILE A 55 -19.96 -26.28 -11.70
N GLY A 56 -19.68 -25.49 -10.66
CA GLY A 56 -19.81 -25.93 -9.28
C GLY A 56 -21.25 -26.39 -8.98
N SER A 57 -21.42 -27.35 -8.08
CA SER A 57 -22.74 -27.94 -7.75
C SER A 57 -23.79 -26.95 -7.23
N ARG A 58 -23.40 -25.71 -6.94
CA ARG A 58 -24.27 -24.60 -6.52
C ARG A 58 -24.66 -23.65 -7.65
N ALA A 59 -24.09 -23.82 -8.84
CA ALA A 59 -24.41 -22.98 -9.99
C ALA A 59 -25.79 -23.37 -10.53
N SER A 60 -26.70 -22.39 -10.50
CA SER A 60 -28.03 -22.52 -11.09
C SER A 60 -28.08 -21.68 -12.37
N ASN A 61 -28.74 -22.20 -13.40
CA ASN A 61 -29.00 -21.48 -14.66
C ASN A 61 -29.94 -20.27 -14.47
N SER A 62 -30.42 -20.03 -13.24
CA SER A 62 -31.32 -18.92 -12.88
C SER A 62 -30.61 -17.65 -12.39
N LEU A 63 -29.28 -17.65 -12.27
CA LEU A 63 -28.55 -16.47 -11.79
C LEU A 63 -28.56 -15.37 -12.86
N GLN A 64 -29.22 -14.24 -12.57
CA GLN A 64 -29.34 -13.12 -13.51
C GLN A 64 -28.27 -12.04 -13.33
N PHE A 65 -27.78 -11.84 -12.10
CA PHE A 65 -26.74 -10.85 -11.79
C PHE A 65 -26.00 -11.20 -10.50
N VAL A 66 -24.67 -11.06 -10.50
CA VAL A 66 -23.82 -11.19 -9.32
C VAL A 66 -22.76 -10.11 -9.35
N THR A 67 -22.51 -9.47 -8.21
CA THR A 67 -21.34 -8.61 -7.99
C THR A 67 -20.60 -9.13 -6.79
N ILE A 68 -19.28 -9.27 -6.93
CA ILE A 68 -18.41 -9.77 -5.88
C ILE A 68 -17.39 -8.67 -5.57
N PHE A 69 -17.34 -8.28 -4.30
CA PHE A 69 -16.29 -7.44 -3.75
C PHE A 69 -15.50 -8.30 -2.77
N THR A 70 -14.21 -8.52 -3.05
CA THR A 70 -13.31 -9.28 -2.17
C THR A 70 -12.11 -8.41 -1.82
N GLN A 71 -11.64 -8.50 -0.59
CA GLN A 71 -10.30 -8.05 -0.25
C GLN A 71 -9.27 -9.06 -0.77
N HIS A 72 -8.04 -8.59 -0.99
CA HIS A 72 -6.90 -9.48 -1.21
C HIS A 72 -6.70 -10.41 0.02
N GLY A 73 -6.00 -11.53 -0.19
CA GLY A 73 -5.59 -12.41 0.90
C GLY A 73 -4.61 -11.74 1.85
N ASN A 74 -4.24 -12.44 2.92
CA ASN A 74 -3.25 -11.92 3.87
C ASN A 74 -1.95 -11.53 3.15
N SER A 75 -1.37 -10.41 3.59
CA SER A 75 -0.10 -9.91 3.10
C SER A 75 0.80 -9.53 4.28
N ALA A 76 2.08 -9.29 4.02
CA ALA A 76 2.93 -8.62 4.99
C ALA A 76 2.37 -7.23 5.33
N PRO A 77 2.62 -6.71 6.55
CA PRO A 77 2.29 -5.34 6.87
C PRO A 77 2.99 -4.37 5.92
N TYR A 78 2.41 -3.20 5.68
CA TYR A 78 3.16 -2.12 5.04
C TYR A 78 4.23 -1.55 5.99
N VAL A 79 3.76 -1.38 7.23
CA VAL A 79 4.34 -0.72 8.39
C VAL A 79 4.71 -1.57 9.61
N THR A 80 5.92 -1.58 10.15
CA THR A 80 6.12 -2.00 11.55
C THR A 80 7.07 -1.06 12.29
N TYR A 81 7.06 -1.11 13.63
CA TYR A 81 8.13 -0.49 14.41
C TYR A 81 9.45 -1.24 14.20
N ASP A 82 10.58 -0.51 14.24
CA ASP A 82 11.91 -1.06 13.97
C ASP A 82 12.25 -2.26 14.86
N ASN A 83 11.97 -2.16 16.16
CA ASN A 83 12.26 -3.20 17.15
C ASN A 83 11.07 -4.14 17.41
N TYR A 84 10.06 -4.16 16.54
CA TYR A 84 8.95 -5.11 16.68
C TYR A 84 9.39 -6.54 16.33
N LEU A 85 8.86 -7.53 17.07
CA LEU A 85 9.24 -8.95 16.92
C LEU A 85 9.09 -9.48 15.49
N TYR A 86 8.05 -9.02 14.79
CA TYR A 86 7.75 -9.42 13.41
C TYR A 86 7.96 -8.25 12.46
N ASN A 87 9.17 -7.68 12.50
CA ASN A 87 9.54 -6.55 11.65
C ASN A 87 9.23 -6.86 10.18
N VAL A 88 8.67 -5.88 9.47
CA VAL A 88 8.28 -5.99 8.06
C VAL A 88 9.39 -6.46 7.13
N ASN A 89 10.65 -6.19 7.48
CA ASN A 89 11.83 -6.59 6.72
C ASN A 89 12.33 -8.01 7.03
N ASP A 90 11.75 -8.72 8.01
CA ASP A 90 12.13 -10.11 8.31
C ASP A 90 11.50 -11.06 7.29
N THR A 91 12.27 -11.42 6.26
CA THR A 91 11.84 -12.33 5.19
C THR A 91 11.60 -13.76 5.64
N ARG A 92 11.98 -14.14 6.87
CA ARG A 92 11.64 -15.45 7.44
C ARG A 92 10.17 -15.50 7.88
N VAL A 93 9.63 -14.34 8.26
CA VAL A 93 8.22 -14.17 8.67
C VAL A 93 7.39 -13.70 7.50
N TRP A 94 7.94 -12.80 6.68
CA TRP A 94 7.29 -12.19 5.52
C TRP A 94 8.06 -12.53 4.23
N PRO A 95 7.93 -13.75 3.66
CA PRO A 95 8.75 -14.20 2.53
C PRO A 95 8.73 -13.28 1.31
N ASN A 96 7.58 -12.64 1.07
CA ASN A 96 7.40 -11.75 -0.07
C ASN A 96 7.66 -10.28 0.32
N GLY A 97 7.76 -9.94 1.61
CA GLY A 97 7.92 -8.57 2.09
C GLY A 97 6.68 -7.67 1.88
N PRO A 98 6.79 -6.36 2.16
CA PRO A 98 5.68 -5.42 2.09
C PRO A 98 5.20 -5.18 0.65
N ASN A 99 3.93 -4.78 0.50
CA ASN A 99 3.32 -4.30 -0.75
C ASN A 99 3.11 -5.32 -1.88
N GLN A 100 3.18 -6.62 -1.60
CA GLN A 100 3.14 -7.65 -2.65
C GLN A 100 1.74 -7.95 -3.20
N LEU A 101 0.70 -7.85 -2.37
CA LEU A 101 -0.69 -8.06 -2.80
C LEU A 101 -1.44 -6.73 -2.96
N THR A 102 -1.25 -5.83 -2.00
CA THR A 102 -1.83 -4.49 -2.02
C THR A 102 -0.97 -3.59 -1.17
N GLN A 103 -0.80 -2.35 -1.61
CA GLN A 103 -0.19 -1.33 -0.78
C GLN A 103 -1.18 -1.02 0.36
N SER A 104 -0.97 -1.56 1.56
CA SER A 104 -1.72 -1.18 2.77
C SER A 104 -1.27 0.21 3.22
N VAL A 105 -1.50 1.20 2.38
CA VAL A 105 -1.24 2.59 2.76
C VAL A 105 -2.38 3.01 3.66
N PHE A 106 -2.04 3.63 4.80
CA PHE A 106 -3.00 4.45 5.52
C PHE A 106 -3.79 5.30 4.52
N PRO A 107 -5.15 5.32 4.54
CA PRO A 107 -5.94 5.73 3.39
C PRO A 107 -5.46 7.07 2.82
N ALA A 108 -4.78 7.00 1.68
CA ALA A 108 -3.98 8.10 1.18
C ALA A 108 -4.88 9.31 0.88
N ARG A 109 -4.36 10.51 1.14
CA ARG A 109 -4.95 11.74 0.62
C ARG A 109 -5.02 11.60 -0.90
N SER A 110 -6.22 11.54 -1.48
CA SER A 110 -6.35 11.66 -2.93
C SER A 110 -5.93 13.08 -3.33
N GLN A 111 -4.69 13.21 -3.83
CA GLN A 111 -4.15 14.50 -4.27
C GLN A 111 -4.98 15.10 -5.41
N ALA A 112 -5.66 14.25 -6.18
CA ALA A 112 -6.46 14.61 -7.34
C ALA A 112 -7.83 15.25 -7.00
N CYS A 113 -8.29 15.23 -5.74
CA CYS A 113 -9.63 15.75 -5.37
C CYS A 113 -9.58 16.74 -4.19
N PRO A 114 -9.50 18.06 -4.47
CA PRO A 114 -9.46 19.09 -3.42
C PRO A 114 -10.69 19.08 -2.49
N ARG A 115 -11.88 18.75 -3.03
CA ARG A 115 -13.10 18.65 -2.23
C ARG A 115 -13.02 17.50 -1.22
N PHE A 116 -12.48 16.36 -1.64
CA PHE A 116 -12.25 15.22 -0.74
C PHE A 116 -11.23 15.57 0.32
N GLN A 117 -10.10 16.20 -0.05
CA GLN A 117 -9.08 16.63 0.92
C GLN A 117 -9.64 17.54 2.01
N LYS A 118 -10.49 18.51 1.63
CA LYS A 118 -11.13 19.41 2.61
C LYS A 118 -12.05 18.64 3.57
N ALA A 119 -12.85 17.69 3.06
CA ALA A 119 -13.74 16.86 3.87
C ALA A 119 -12.95 15.93 4.80
N GLN A 120 -11.94 15.24 4.26
CA GLN A 120 -11.06 14.34 5.00
C GLN A 120 -10.31 15.09 6.11
N LYS A 121 -9.72 16.25 5.81
CA LYS A 121 -9.05 17.09 6.81
C LYS A 121 -9.98 17.42 7.98
N LYS A 122 -11.20 17.92 7.68
CA LYS A 122 -12.18 18.26 8.71
C LYS A 122 -12.59 17.04 9.55
N SER A 123 -12.81 15.89 8.92
CA SER A 123 -13.19 14.67 9.64
C SER A 123 -12.04 14.16 10.54
N LEU A 124 -10.79 14.23 10.07
CA LEU A 124 -9.62 13.86 10.86
C LEU A 124 -9.41 14.80 12.06
N GLU A 125 -9.57 16.11 11.88
CA GLU A 125 -9.50 17.09 12.98
C GLU A 125 -10.53 16.77 14.08
N ASN A 126 -11.78 16.54 13.70
CA ASN A 126 -12.84 16.15 14.63
C ASN A 126 -12.53 14.81 15.34
N PHE A 127 -12.03 13.83 14.60
CA PHE A 127 -11.65 12.53 15.16
C PHE A 127 -10.54 12.67 16.20
N GLN A 128 -9.51 13.46 15.89
CA GLN A 128 -8.39 13.71 16.79
C GLN A 128 -8.82 14.47 18.04
N GLU A 129 -9.71 15.46 17.93
CA GLU A 129 -10.28 16.16 19.07
C GLU A 129 -10.98 15.18 20.03
N GLN A 130 -11.77 14.24 19.48
CA GLN A 130 -12.57 13.31 20.28
C GLN A 130 -11.78 12.10 20.82
N ASN A 131 -10.73 11.67 20.13
CA ASN A 131 -10.06 10.38 20.40
C ASN A 131 -8.54 10.50 20.58
N GLY A 132 -7.95 11.69 20.40
CA GLY A 132 -6.51 11.90 20.50
C GLY A 132 -5.92 11.51 21.86
N SER A 133 -6.61 11.84 22.95
CA SER A 133 -6.21 11.44 24.31
C SER A 133 -6.24 9.92 24.51
N LYS A 134 -7.24 9.22 23.95
CA LYS A 134 -7.38 7.77 24.01
C LYS A 134 -6.28 7.06 23.22
N MET A 135 -5.99 7.54 22.01
CA MET A 135 -4.87 7.01 21.21
C MET A 135 -3.54 7.24 21.92
N THR A 136 -3.31 8.44 22.46
CA THR A 136 -2.10 8.75 23.23
C THR A 136 -1.96 7.82 24.44
N ALA A 137 -3.05 7.52 25.15
CA ALA A 137 -3.02 6.61 26.30
C ALA A 137 -2.64 5.18 25.90
N VAL A 138 -3.21 4.66 24.81
CA VAL A 138 -2.85 3.34 24.26
C VAL A 138 -1.38 3.30 23.85
N LEU A 139 -0.91 4.29 23.11
CA LEU A 139 0.48 4.33 22.63
C LEU A 139 1.49 4.45 23.79
N ARG A 140 1.19 5.27 24.81
CA ARG A 140 2.02 5.32 26.02
C ARG A 140 2.05 3.99 26.76
N LEU A 141 0.93 3.28 26.82
CA LEU A 141 0.88 1.93 27.40
C LEU A 141 1.78 0.97 26.61
N VAL A 142 1.72 0.99 25.27
CA VAL A 142 2.60 0.18 24.41
C VAL A 142 4.07 0.50 24.71
N GLN A 143 4.45 1.77 24.69
CA GLN A 143 5.83 2.18 24.93
C GLN A 143 6.33 1.71 26.30
N ASN A 144 5.50 1.83 27.34
CA ASN A 144 5.85 1.40 28.69
C ASN A 144 5.99 -0.12 28.83
N LEU A 145 5.11 -0.90 28.18
CA LEU A 145 5.10 -2.37 28.31
C LEU A 145 6.10 -3.07 27.37
N SER A 146 6.39 -2.48 26.22
CA SER A 146 7.22 -3.10 25.17
C SER A 146 8.61 -2.49 25.04
N GLY A 147 8.81 -1.25 25.52
CA GLY A 147 10.03 -0.48 25.26
C GLY A 147 10.14 0.07 23.83
N ILE A 148 9.14 -0.14 22.98
CA ILE A 148 9.12 0.37 21.60
C ILE A 148 8.90 1.88 21.63
N ASP A 149 9.73 2.62 20.90
CA ASP A 149 9.55 4.06 20.70
C ASP A 149 8.45 4.31 19.65
N VAL A 150 7.22 4.45 20.13
CA VAL A 150 6.04 4.58 19.26
C VAL A 150 5.80 5.99 18.73
N PHE A 151 6.45 7.02 19.29
CA PHE A 151 6.18 8.44 18.94
C PHE A 151 7.24 9.07 18.03
N ASN A 152 8.41 8.46 17.90
CA ASN A 152 9.52 9.03 17.14
C ASN A 152 9.51 8.64 15.66
N HIS A 153 8.65 7.71 15.25
CA HIS A 153 8.50 7.33 13.86
C HIS A 153 7.52 8.23 13.12
N GLN A 154 7.89 8.72 11.93
CA GLN A 154 7.02 9.50 11.05
C GLN A 154 6.90 8.79 9.71
N LEU A 155 5.67 8.51 9.30
CA LEU A 155 5.43 8.00 7.95
C LEU A 155 5.41 9.18 6.98
N ALA A 156 5.92 8.99 5.76
CA ALA A 156 5.77 9.94 4.67
C ALA A 156 4.32 9.97 4.11
N SER A 157 3.31 9.86 4.99
CA SER A 157 1.88 9.78 4.66
C SER A 157 1.23 11.17 4.55
N GLY A 158 1.88 12.20 5.12
CA GLY A 158 1.29 13.53 5.30
C GLY A 158 0.18 13.57 6.35
N SER A 159 -0.02 12.49 7.11
CA SER A 159 -0.93 12.43 8.25
C SER A 159 -0.28 12.99 9.51
N PRO A 160 -1.06 13.38 10.52
CA PRO A 160 -0.51 13.72 11.81
C PRO A 160 0.24 12.53 12.45
N PRO A 161 1.38 12.74 13.13
CA PRO A 161 2.19 11.66 13.69
C PRO A 161 1.43 10.69 14.60
N LEU A 162 0.47 11.19 15.38
CA LEU A 162 -0.35 10.35 16.27
C LEU A 162 -1.16 9.29 15.51
N LEU A 163 -1.65 9.62 14.32
CA LEU A 163 -2.39 8.66 13.48
C LEU A 163 -1.45 7.64 12.86
N ASP A 164 -0.28 8.07 12.41
CA ASP A 164 0.76 7.18 11.89
C ASP A 164 1.21 6.17 12.96
N SER A 165 1.48 6.63 14.18
CA SER A 165 1.82 5.76 15.31
C SER A 165 0.72 4.73 15.58
N MET A 166 -0.55 5.16 15.58
CA MET A 166 -1.68 4.25 15.81
C MET A 166 -1.87 3.25 14.67
N TRP A 167 -1.63 3.68 13.43
CA TRP A 167 -1.65 2.81 12.26
C TRP A 167 -0.53 1.78 12.30
N MET A 168 0.69 2.17 12.64
CA MET A 168 1.82 1.26 12.80
C MET A 168 1.57 0.20 13.87
N LEU A 169 0.97 0.59 15.00
CA LEU A 169 0.57 -0.35 16.05
C LEU A 169 -0.40 -1.40 15.51
N TRP A 170 -1.42 -0.94 14.79
CA TRP A 170 -2.41 -1.81 14.17
C TRP A 170 -1.77 -2.76 13.15
N GLU A 171 -0.98 -2.24 12.22
CA GLU A 171 -0.29 -3.03 11.19
C GLU A 171 0.60 -4.10 11.81
N SER A 172 1.35 -3.75 12.85
CA SER A 172 2.27 -4.65 13.55
C SER A 172 1.54 -5.85 14.17
N ILE A 173 0.42 -5.61 14.85
CA ILE A 173 -0.29 -6.67 15.58
C ILE A 173 -1.23 -7.46 14.64
N LYS A 174 -1.99 -6.76 13.79
CA LYS A 174 -3.07 -7.35 13.00
C LYS A 174 -2.56 -8.35 11.97
N HIS A 175 -1.44 -8.04 11.31
CA HIS A 175 -0.86 -8.95 10.32
C HIS A 175 -0.26 -10.18 10.99
N ALA A 176 0.43 -10.02 12.12
CA ALA A 176 0.94 -11.15 12.88
C ALA A 176 -0.18 -12.09 13.36
N ASP A 177 -1.28 -11.53 13.85
CA ASP A 177 -2.48 -12.28 14.26
C ASP A 177 -3.13 -13.02 13.09
N ASN A 178 -3.25 -12.37 11.93
CA ASN A 178 -3.83 -12.97 10.72
C ASN A 178 -3.00 -14.17 10.21
N GLU A 179 -1.69 -14.18 10.43
CA GLU A 179 -0.78 -15.30 10.13
C GLU A 179 -0.72 -16.35 11.25
N GLY A 180 -1.45 -16.16 12.35
CA GLY A 180 -1.44 -17.08 13.50
C GLY A 180 -0.13 -17.07 14.28
N LEU A 181 0.65 -15.98 14.19
CA LEU A 181 1.89 -15.82 14.95
C LEU A 181 1.59 -15.56 16.44
N VAL A 182 2.53 -15.96 17.29
CA VAL A 182 2.41 -15.77 18.75
C VAL A 182 2.63 -14.29 19.10
N LEU A 183 1.56 -13.59 19.44
CA LEU A 183 1.66 -12.19 19.82
C LEU A 183 2.39 -12.00 21.17
N PRO A 184 3.18 -10.92 21.34
CA PRO A 184 3.79 -10.59 22.62
C PRO A 184 2.75 -10.39 23.73
N GLU A 185 3.07 -10.80 24.96
CA GLU A 185 2.14 -10.73 26.11
C GLU A 185 1.52 -9.35 26.33
N TRP A 186 2.28 -8.27 26.12
CA TRP A 186 1.79 -6.90 26.30
C TRP A 186 0.59 -6.55 25.41
N THR A 187 0.44 -7.23 24.26
CA THR A 187 -0.68 -6.99 23.33
C THR A 187 -2.04 -7.36 23.93
N LYS A 188 -2.10 -8.30 24.87
CA LYS A 188 -3.35 -8.74 25.53
C LYS A 188 -4.07 -7.61 26.27
N SER A 189 -3.34 -6.57 26.67
CA SER A 189 -3.89 -5.41 27.38
C SER A 189 -4.65 -4.42 26.49
N LEU A 190 -4.49 -4.53 25.16
CA LEU A 190 -4.99 -3.52 24.20
C LEU A 190 -5.51 -4.08 22.88
N TYR A 191 -5.27 -5.37 22.59
CA TYR A 191 -5.70 -6.06 21.38
C TYR A 191 -6.67 -7.21 21.72
N PRO A 192 -7.79 -7.36 21.00
CA PRO A 192 -8.21 -6.50 19.89
C PRO A 192 -8.74 -5.13 20.35
N GLU A 193 -9.30 -5.02 21.55
CA GLU A 193 -9.86 -3.77 22.07
C GLU A 193 -8.96 -3.15 23.15
N PRO A 194 -8.85 -1.81 23.23
CA PRO A 194 -9.62 -0.79 22.49
C PRO A 194 -9.03 -0.41 21.12
N THR A 195 -7.91 -1.01 20.74
CA THR A 195 -7.14 -0.64 19.54
C THR A 195 -7.96 -0.73 18.27
N ARG A 196 -8.68 -1.84 18.07
CA ARG A 196 -9.56 -2.07 16.92
C ARG A 196 -10.64 -1.00 16.81
N ASN A 197 -11.33 -0.64 17.91
CA ASN A 197 -12.36 0.40 17.87
C ASN A 197 -11.79 1.78 17.47
N LEU A 198 -10.62 2.13 18.02
CA LEU A 198 -9.95 3.40 17.70
C LEU A 198 -9.50 3.44 16.24
N VAL A 199 -8.90 2.36 15.74
CA VAL A 199 -8.46 2.26 14.34
C VAL A 199 -9.65 2.27 13.39
N ALA A 200 -10.73 1.55 13.69
CA ALA A 200 -11.94 1.57 12.86
C ALA A 200 -12.54 2.98 12.74
N LYS A 201 -12.59 3.74 13.85
CA LYS A 201 -13.02 5.15 13.83
C LYS A 201 -12.05 6.04 13.05
N MET A 202 -10.74 5.81 13.20
CA MET A 202 -9.70 6.51 12.45
C MET A 202 -9.85 6.29 10.95
N THR A 203 -10.00 5.04 10.49
CA THR A 203 -10.19 4.69 9.08
C THR A 203 -11.47 5.32 8.51
N ARG A 204 -12.57 5.32 9.28
CA ARG A 204 -13.81 6.03 8.89
C ARG A 204 -13.58 7.54 8.70
N ALA A 205 -12.81 8.16 9.59
CA ALA A 205 -12.47 9.58 9.46
C ALA A 205 -11.60 9.84 8.22
N CYS A 206 -10.65 8.95 7.92
CA CYS A 206 -9.83 9.03 6.69
C CYS A 206 -10.67 8.93 5.41
N SER A 207 -11.78 8.18 5.42
CA SER A 207 -12.70 8.13 4.28
C SER A 207 -13.61 9.35 4.16
N GLY A 208 -13.41 10.38 4.98
CA GLY A 208 -14.28 11.57 5.04
C GLY A 208 -15.72 11.23 5.44
N GLU A 209 -15.90 10.21 6.29
CA GLU A 209 -17.20 9.72 6.77
C GLU A 209 -18.17 9.21 5.69
N SER A 210 -17.68 8.96 4.46
CA SER A 210 -18.52 8.35 3.42
C SER A 210 -18.82 6.89 3.75
N ILE A 211 -20.04 6.59 4.21
CA ILE A 211 -20.50 5.21 4.47
C ILE A 211 -20.31 4.32 3.22
N THR A 212 -20.46 4.88 2.02
CA THR A 212 -20.23 4.18 0.75
C THR A 212 -18.76 3.80 0.58
N ALA A 213 -17.82 4.70 0.90
CA ALA A 213 -16.39 4.37 0.87
C ALA A 213 -16.05 3.32 1.95
N ILE A 214 -16.63 3.44 3.14
CA ILE A 214 -16.37 2.52 4.26
C ILE A 214 -16.86 1.11 3.95
N ARG A 215 -18.01 0.95 3.28
CA ARG A 215 -18.52 -0.35 2.81
C ARG A 215 -17.64 -1.02 1.75
N LEU A 216 -16.70 -0.29 1.16
CA LEU A 216 -15.71 -0.86 0.23
C LEU A 216 -14.44 -1.31 0.95
N PHE A 217 -14.25 -0.94 2.21
CA PHE A 217 -13.07 -1.28 3.03
C PHE A 217 -13.39 -2.25 4.19
N GLN A 218 -14.63 -2.70 4.33
CA GLN A 218 -15.11 -3.69 5.31
C GLN A 218 -15.47 -4.98 4.59
#